data_AF-A0A220SWW3-F1
#
_entry.id   AF-A0A220SWW3-F1
#
_cell.length_a   1.000
_cell.length_b   1.000
_cell.length_c   1.000
_cell.angle_alpha   90.00
_cell.angle_beta   90.00
_cell.angle_gamma   90.00
#
_symmetry.space_group_name_H-M   'P 1'
#
loop_
_entity.id
_entity.type
_entity.pdbx_description
1 polymer ?
#
loop_
_entity_poly.entity_id
_entity_poly.type
_entity_poly.pdbx_seq_one_letter_code
_entity_poly.pdbx_strand_id
1 'polypeptide(L)'
;MELRREYTVDTLAELASSDQREIRVLDVFSGPGGVGFALRELFTAPGVNGWFCGVDETDYAERYPGEFRHLDARDLTLEALGLDEPVDLVWLSPPCQAYARPSHVHYDDPKAVFPTFEDLGVRDLTRLGREYVIENVVGCDDLRDPVELNGVAFGERYVYRRLFETSFDLPEWSVRADPEQETVPMDSVGEKEYARVKGTHFATEWDKTEIRAAIPGKYVAYVLSHCPTLPAIEVPGGNVEYRKRGAGGGNASLGSFGGGA
;
A
#
# COMPACT_ATOMS: atom_id res chain seq x y z
N MET A 1 -19.41 -25.16 40.79
CA MET A 1 -20.29 -23.97 40.94
C MET A 1 -19.55 -22.81 40.28
N GLU A 2 -19.70 -22.67 38.96
CA GLU A 2 -19.07 -21.59 38.20
C GLU A 2 -19.89 -20.30 38.40
N LEU A 3 -19.25 -19.23 38.87
CA LEU A 3 -19.86 -17.92 38.90
C LEU A 3 -19.97 -17.39 37.46
N ARG A 4 -21.18 -17.39 36.90
CA ARG A 4 -21.48 -16.53 35.75
C ARG A 4 -21.42 -15.08 36.22
N ARG A 5 -20.45 -14.31 35.74
CA ARG A 5 -20.49 -12.85 35.83
C ARG A 5 -21.52 -12.33 34.83
N GLU A 6 -22.56 -11.68 35.33
CA GLU A 6 -23.44 -10.85 34.50
C GLU A 6 -22.72 -9.52 34.25
N TYR A 7 -22.49 -9.21 32.98
CA TYR A 7 -21.97 -7.91 32.55
C TYR A 7 -23.16 -7.05 32.12
N THR A 8 -23.21 -5.80 32.56
CA THR A 8 -24.25 -4.87 32.10
C THR A 8 -23.97 -4.44 30.66
N VAL A 9 -25.01 -3.94 29.97
CA VAL A 9 -24.87 -3.41 28.60
C VAL A 9 -23.81 -2.30 28.56
N ASP A 10 -23.71 -1.49 29.61
CA ASP A 10 -22.71 -0.43 29.74
C ASP A 10 -21.30 -0.99 29.91
N THR A 11 -21.12 -2.07 30.69
CA THR A 11 -19.79 -2.73 30.81
C THR A 11 -19.39 -3.43 29.52
N LEU A 12 -20.34 -3.98 28.75
CA LEU A 12 -20.07 -4.53 27.42
C LEU A 12 -19.73 -3.43 26.41
N ALA A 13 -20.37 -2.25 26.52
CA ALA A 13 -20.06 -1.09 25.70
C ALA A 13 -18.70 -0.45 26.05
N GLU A 14 -18.35 -0.39 27.34
CA GLU A 14 -17.03 0.05 27.80
C GLU A 14 -15.92 -0.94 27.42
N LEU A 15 -16.17 -2.26 27.49
CA LEU A 15 -15.22 -3.26 27.00
C LEU A 15 -15.06 -3.18 25.48
N ALA A 16 -16.15 -2.93 24.74
CA ALA A 16 -16.10 -2.72 23.29
C ALA A 16 -15.45 -1.39 22.88
N SER A 17 -15.52 -0.35 23.72
CA SER A 17 -14.88 0.95 23.46
C SER A 17 -13.42 1.02 23.94
N SER A 18 -13.07 0.24 24.97
CA SER A 18 -11.71 0.21 25.55
C SER A 18 -10.64 -0.40 24.65
N ASP A 19 -11.03 -1.02 23.54
CA ASP A 19 -10.14 -1.67 22.57
C ASP A 19 -9.91 -0.85 21.28
N GLN A 20 -10.50 0.35 21.17
CA GLN A 20 -10.35 1.20 19.99
C GLN A 20 -9.13 2.11 20.14
N ARG A 21 -7.94 1.53 20.08
CA ARG A 21 -6.68 2.29 19.98
C ARG A 21 -6.75 3.25 18.79
N GLU A 22 -6.29 4.48 19.00
CA GLU A 22 -6.14 5.45 17.92
C GLU A 22 -5.10 4.97 16.90
N ILE A 23 -5.50 4.83 15.65
CA ILE A 23 -4.65 4.38 14.54
C ILE A 23 -4.03 5.60 13.88
N ARG A 24 -2.71 5.58 13.71
CA ARG A 24 -1.95 6.69 13.11
C ARG A 24 -1.19 6.20 11.90
N VAL A 25 -1.38 6.86 10.76
CA VAL A 25 -0.70 6.49 9.50
C VAL A 25 -0.01 7.71 8.88
N LEU A 26 1.23 7.53 8.43
CA LEU A 26 1.93 8.53 7.63
C LEU A 26 2.00 8.06 6.17
N ASP A 27 1.62 8.93 5.23
CA ASP A 27 1.79 8.76 3.78
C ASP A 27 2.90 9.74 3.35
N VAL A 28 4.13 9.23 3.18
CA VAL A 28 5.32 10.04 2.92
C VAL A 28 5.72 9.92 1.46
N PHE A 29 6.11 11.05 0.85
CA PHE A 29 6.15 11.23 -0.60
C PHE A 29 4.74 11.03 -1.20
N SER A 30 3.75 11.61 -0.54
CA SER A 30 2.33 11.32 -0.80
C SER A 30 1.88 11.75 -2.20
N GLY A 31 2.62 12.67 -2.83
CA GLY A 31 2.12 13.45 -3.94
C GLY A 31 0.77 14.07 -3.58
N PRO A 32 -0.17 14.14 -4.53
CA PRO A 32 -1.50 14.67 -4.26
C PRO A 32 -2.41 13.70 -3.46
N GLY A 33 -1.94 12.49 -3.13
CA GLY A 33 -2.59 11.59 -2.18
C GLY A 33 -3.25 10.34 -2.75
N GLY A 34 -2.59 9.62 -3.66
CA GLY A 34 -3.13 8.35 -4.20
C GLY A 34 -3.39 7.32 -3.11
N VAL A 35 -2.43 7.17 -2.19
CA VAL A 35 -2.55 6.34 -0.98
C VAL A 35 -3.49 7.03 0.02
N GLY A 36 -3.33 8.34 0.24
CA GLY A 36 -4.25 9.15 1.04
C GLY A 36 -5.74 8.96 0.74
N PHE A 37 -6.15 8.80 -0.53
CA PHE A 37 -7.55 8.59 -0.88
C PHE A 37 -8.07 7.23 -0.43
N ALA A 38 -7.24 6.17 -0.55
CA ALA A 38 -7.57 4.85 -0.02
C ALA A 38 -7.57 4.85 1.52
N LEU A 39 -6.66 5.58 2.16
CA LEU A 39 -6.67 5.80 3.61
C LEU A 39 -7.95 6.54 4.04
N ARG A 40 -8.41 7.55 3.29
CA ARG A 40 -9.68 8.23 3.60
C ARG A 40 -10.83 7.24 3.64
N GLU A 41 -10.93 6.33 2.69
CA GLU A 41 -11.96 5.29 2.68
C GLU A 41 -11.88 4.44 3.96
N LEU A 42 -10.69 3.98 4.33
CA LEU A 42 -10.45 3.24 5.58
C LEU A 42 -10.88 4.01 6.83
N PHE A 43 -10.44 5.26 6.98
CA PHE A 43 -10.70 6.08 8.18
C PHE A 43 -12.15 6.59 8.24
N THR A 44 -12.93 6.47 7.16
CA THR A 44 -14.37 6.74 7.18
C THR A 44 -15.21 5.51 7.55
N ALA A 45 -14.60 4.32 7.65
CA ALA A 45 -15.30 3.10 8.00
C ALA A 45 -15.77 3.11 9.46
N PRO A 46 -16.97 2.57 9.77
CA PRO A 46 -17.45 2.50 11.14
C PRO A 46 -16.49 1.74 12.05
N GLY A 47 -16.16 2.31 13.20
CA GLY A 47 -15.28 1.67 14.18
C GLY A 47 -13.78 1.87 13.91
N VAL A 48 -13.38 2.63 12.88
CA VAL A 48 -11.99 3.08 12.74
C VAL A 48 -11.84 4.44 13.43
N ASN A 49 -10.95 4.52 14.41
CA ASN A 49 -10.62 5.76 15.13
C ASN A 49 -9.15 6.13 14.90
N GLY A 50 -8.89 7.38 14.52
CA GLY A 50 -7.54 7.92 14.38
C GLY A 50 -7.37 8.86 13.21
N TRP A 51 -6.13 8.99 12.72
CA TRP A 51 -5.78 9.96 11.69
C TRP A 51 -4.72 9.43 10.72
N PHE A 52 -4.67 10.05 9.55
CA PHE A 52 -3.58 9.88 8.61
C PHE A 52 -3.09 11.24 8.10
N CYS A 53 -1.79 11.34 7.83
CA CYS A 53 -1.17 12.57 7.38
C CYS A 53 -0.27 12.32 6.16
N GLY A 54 -0.48 13.10 5.10
CA GLY A 54 0.39 13.18 3.93
C GLY A 54 1.57 14.11 4.17
N VAL A 55 2.76 13.72 3.71
CA VAL A 55 3.97 14.54 3.74
C VAL A 55 4.58 14.57 2.35
N ASP A 56 4.77 15.78 1.82
CA ASP A 56 5.42 15.99 0.52
C ASP A 56 6.13 17.35 0.46
N GLU A 57 7.18 17.44 -0.35
CA GLU A 57 7.90 18.69 -0.62
C GLU A 57 7.10 19.62 -1.54
N THR A 58 6.14 19.09 -2.29
CA THR A 58 5.20 19.88 -3.09
C THR A 58 3.96 20.16 -2.26
N ASP A 59 3.49 21.41 -2.27
CA ASP A 59 2.31 21.80 -1.49
C ASP A 59 1.01 21.24 -2.09
N TYR A 60 0.43 20.25 -1.41
CA TYR A 60 -0.85 19.63 -1.73
C TYR A 60 -1.94 19.91 -0.67
N ALA A 61 -1.74 20.89 0.22
CA ALA A 61 -2.64 21.13 1.36
C ALA A 61 -4.11 21.35 0.97
N GLU A 62 -4.37 21.90 -0.22
CA GLU A 62 -5.74 22.14 -0.72
C GLU A 62 -6.41 20.90 -1.34
N ARG A 63 -5.63 19.86 -1.70
CA ARG A 63 -6.10 18.71 -2.50
C ARG A 63 -5.98 17.37 -1.78
N TYR A 64 -5.03 17.25 -0.86
CA TYR A 64 -4.77 16.01 -0.14
C TYR A 64 -6.00 15.62 0.72
N PRO A 65 -6.42 14.35 0.74
CA PRO A 65 -7.70 13.93 1.32
C PRO A 65 -7.75 13.81 2.85
N GLY A 66 -6.66 14.14 3.55
CA GLY A 66 -6.52 14.07 5.01
C GLY A 66 -5.68 15.21 5.56
N GLU A 67 -5.01 15.00 6.71
CA GLU A 67 -4.03 15.98 7.19
C GLU A 67 -2.84 16.05 6.25
N PHE A 68 -2.21 17.22 6.10
CA PHE A 68 -1.09 17.40 5.21
C PHE A 68 0.01 18.25 5.82
N ARG A 69 1.27 17.88 5.58
CA ARG A 69 2.47 18.64 5.95
C ARG A 69 3.30 18.87 4.70
N HIS A 70 3.40 20.13 4.30
CA HIS A 70 4.37 20.57 3.30
C HIS A 70 5.76 20.61 3.93
N LEU A 71 6.55 19.56 3.70
CA LEU A 71 7.86 19.36 4.30
C LEU A 71 8.71 18.43 3.43
N ASP A 72 10.01 18.70 3.33
CA ASP A 72 10.96 17.74 2.76
C ASP A 72 11.02 16.49 3.65
N ALA A 73 10.79 15.31 3.08
CA ALA A 73 10.79 14.06 3.83
C ALA A 73 12.12 13.83 4.57
N ARG A 74 13.26 14.37 4.11
CA ARG A 74 14.56 14.24 4.78
C ARG A 74 14.62 14.97 6.12
N ASP A 75 13.78 15.98 6.31
CA ASP A 75 13.65 16.72 7.57
C ASP A 75 12.56 16.13 8.48
N LEU A 76 11.88 15.06 8.03
CA LEU A 76 10.78 14.46 8.75
C LEU A 76 11.27 13.68 9.99
N THR A 77 10.77 14.08 11.15
CA THR A 77 11.03 13.43 12.43
C THR A 77 9.73 13.33 13.23
N LEU A 78 9.71 12.49 14.27
CA LEU A 78 8.56 12.43 15.20
C LEU A 78 8.30 13.81 15.83
N GLU A 79 9.35 14.52 16.24
CA GLU A 79 9.23 15.87 16.80
C GLU A 79 8.63 16.87 15.80
N ALA A 80 9.06 16.83 14.53
CA ALA A 80 8.49 17.69 13.47
C ALA A 80 6.99 17.43 13.24
N LEU A 81 6.52 16.22 13.53
CA LEU A 81 5.11 15.83 13.49
C LEU A 81 4.37 16.13 14.80
N GLY A 82 5.06 16.56 15.85
CA GLY A 82 4.49 16.73 17.19
C GLY A 82 4.18 15.41 17.89
N LEU A 83 4.90 14.34 17.55
CA LEU A 83 4.74 13.00 18.09
C LEU A 83 5.92 12.63 18.99
N ASP A 84 5.64 11.84 20.02
CA ASP A 84 6.61 11.31 20.97
C ASP A 84 6.91 9.81 20.76
N GLU A 85 6.13 9.15 19.92
CA GLU A 85 6.30 7.74 19.56
C GLU A 85 6.02 7.46 18.08
N PRO A 86 6.56 6.36 17.52
CA PRO A 86 6.26 5.93 16.16
C PRO A 86 4.76 5.71 15.92
N VAL A 87 4.29 6.11 14.73
CA VAL A 87 2.94 5.84 14.23
C VAL A 87 2.73 4.35 13.99
N ASP A 88 1.49 3.93 13.79
CA ASP A 88 1.17 2.51 13.61
C ASP A 88 1.69 1.98 12.27
N LEU A 89 1.66 2.81 11.23
CA LEU A 89 2.20 2.51 9.91
C LEU A 89 2.79 3.75 9.25
N VAL A 90 3.98 3.62 8.65
CA VAL A 90 4.50 4.56 7.67
C VAL A 90 4.46 3.95 6.27
N TRP A 91 3.77 4.60 5.36
CA TRP A 91 3.75 4.28 3.94
C TRP A 91 4.67 5.25 3.20
N LEU A 92 5.60 4.71 2.41
CA LEU A 92 6.59 5.47 1.65
C LEU A 92 6.37 5.21 0.15
N SER A 93 6.19 6.27 -0.63
CA SER A 93 6.10 6.20 -2.10
C SER A 93 7.21 7.03 -2.78
N PRO A 94 8.51 6.74 -2.57
CA PRO A 94 9.58 7.63 -3.01
C PRO A 94 9.61 7.83 -4.54
N PRO A 95 10.11 8.99 -5.03
CA PRO A 95 10.31 9.25 -6.45
C PRO A 95 10.95 8.07 -7.21
N CYS A 96 10.35 7.68 -8.33
CA CYS A 96 10.73 6.46 -9.06
C CYS A 96 11.66 6.70 -10.26
N GLN A 97 12.00 7.95 -10.57
CA GLN A 97 12.71 8.33 -11.81
C GLN A 97 14.07 7.63 -11.95
N ALA A 98 14.76 7.35 -10.84
CA ALA A 98 16.03 6.62 -10.85
C ALA A 98 15.91 5.14 -11.28
N TYR A 99 14.71 4.57 -11.22
CA TYR A 99 14.44 3.14 -11.47
C TYR A 99 13.45 2.91 -12.62
N ALA A 100 12.77 3.96 -13.07
CA ALA A 100 11.73 3.87 -14.08
C ALA A 100 12.30 3.50 -15.45
N ARG A 101 11.67 2.52 -16.11
CA ARG A 101 12.07 2.06 -17.46
C ARG A 101 12.26 3.22 -18.48
N PRO A 102 11.40 4.25 -18.55
CA PRO A 102 11.62 5.38 -19.46
C PRO A 102 12.93 6.13 -19.19
N SER A 103 13.37 6.25 -17.94
CA SER A 103 14.63 6.93 -17.62
C SER A 103 15.84 6.21 -18.20
N HIS A 104 15.85 4.87 -18.19
CA HIS A 104 16.90 4.07 -18.83
C HIS A 104 16.93 4.17 -20.37
N VAL A 105 15.90 4.76 -20.99
CA VAL A 105 15.90 5.09 -22.42
C VAL A 105 16.59 6.44 -22.67
N HIS A 106 16.56 7.35 -21.71
CA HIS A 106 17.04 8.72 -21.85
C HIS A 106 18.41 8.96 -21.20
N TYR A 107 18.80 8.13 -20.23
CA TYR A 107 20.04 8.27 -19.47
C TYR A 107 20.76 6.91 -19.37
N ASP A 108 22.09 6.94 -19.53
CA ASP A 108 22.93 5.74 -19.39
C ASP A 108 22.94 5.24 -17.94
N ASP A 109 22.95 6.16 -16.97
CA ASP A 109 22.83 5.89 -15.54
C ASP A 109 21.81 6.84 -14.90
N PRO A 110 20.52 6.46 -14.81
CA PRO A 110 19.50 7.27 -14.18
C PRO A 110 19.75 7.55 -12.68
N LYS A 111 20.46 6.68 -11.96
CA LYS A 111 20.76 6.87 -10.52
C LYS A 111 21.79 7.97 -10.28
N ALA A 112 22.60 8.31 -11.28
CA ALA A 112 23.48 9.47 -11.23
C ALA A 112 22.74 10.81 -11.47
N VAL A 113 21.49 10.77 -11.92
CA VAL A 113 20.70 11.95 -12.32
C VAL A 113 19.54 12.22 -11.36
N PHE A 114 18.90 11.15 -10.90
CA PHE A 114 17.71 11.23 -10.05
C PHE A 114 18.00 10.68 -8.66
N PRO A 115 17.33 11.20 -7.61
CA PRO A 115 17.57 10.76 -6.25
C PRO A 115 17.20 9.29 -6.05
N THR A 116 18.06 8.58 -5.32
CA THR A 116 17.88 7.20 -4.89
C THR A 116 17.31 7.11 -3.47
N PHE A 117 17.05 5.89 -2.97
CA PHE A 117 16.60 5.68 -1.60
C PHE A 117 17.64 6.13 -0.57
N GLU A 118 18.93 6.06 -0.91
CA GLU A 118 20.03 6.54 -0.08
C GLU A 118 19.99 8.07 0.02
N ASP A 119 19.86 8.76 -1.12
CA ASP A 119 19.82 10.24 -1.17
C ASP A 119 18.62 10.83 -0.41
N LEU A 120 17.51 10.09 -0.40
CA LEU A 120 16.25 10.49 0.24
C LEU A 120 16.12 10.02 1.69
N GLY A 121 17.08 9.24 2.21
CA GLY A 121 17.00 8.71 3.57
C GLY A 121 15.80 7.77 3.81
N VAL A 122 15.30 7.08 2.77
CA VAL A 122 14.08 6.24 2.84
C VAL A 122 14.15 5.23 3.98
N ARG A 123 15.34 4.68 4.24
CA ARG A 123 15.56 3.70 5.30
C ARG A 123 15.42 4.30 6.70
N ASP A 124 15.76 5.57 6.88
CA ASP A 124 15.59 6.24 8.17
C ASP A 124 14.13 6.57 8.43
N LEU A 125 13.38 6.93 7.40
CA LEU A 125 11.95 7.22 7.47
C LEU A 125 11.12 6.01 7.91
N THR A 126 11.55 4.78 7.61
CA THR A 126 10.86 3.57 8.09
C THR A 126 10.75 3.51 9.62
N ARG A 127 11.65 4.17 10.36
CA ARG A 127 11.65 4.17 11.82
C ARG A 127 10.57 5.05 12.44
N LEU A 128 9.91 5.88 11.63
CA LEU A 128 8.77 6.69 12.07
C LEU A 128 7.52 5.85 12.31
N GLY A 129 7.45 4.64 11.75
CA GLY A 129 6.37 3.69 11.95
C GLY A 129 6.80 2.49 12.80
N ARG A 130 5.81 1.88 13.47
CA ARG A 130 5.93 0.54 14.07
C ARG A 130 6.02 -0.53 12.98
N GLU A 131 5.27 -0.33 11.92
CA GLU A 131 5.34 -1.07 10.66
C GLU A 131 5.62 -0.10 9.51
N TYR A 132 6.14 -0.60 8.39
CA TYR A 132 6.36 0.19 7.18
C TYR A 132 5.95 -0.54 5.90
N VAL A 133 5.61 0.27 4.90
CA VAL A 133 5.46 -0.13 3.50
C VAL A 133 6.32 0.81 2.66
N ILE A 134 7.12 0.26 1.74
CA ILE A 134 7.78 1.03 0.69
C ILE A 134 7.30 0.48 -0.65
N GLU A 135 6.77 1.38 -1.48
CA GLU A 135 6.27 1.04 -2.80
C GLU A 135 7.17 1.65 -3.89
N ASN A 136 7.39 0.92 -4.98
CA ASN A 136 8.00 1.49 -6.18
C ASN A 136 7.69 0.70 -7.47
N VAL A 137 8.19 1.20 -8.59
CA VAL A 137 8.06 0.57 -9.91
C VAL A 137 8.87 -0.73 -10.01
N VAL A 138 8.43 -1.62 -10.90
CA VAL A 138 9.24 -2.80 -11.30
C VAL A 138 10.57 -2.33 -11.89
N GLY A 139 11.67 -2.86 -11.35
CA GLY A 139 13.03 -2.43 -11.69
C GLY A 139 13.73 -1.67 -10.56
N CYS A 140 13.00 -1.26 -9.50
CA CYS A 140 13.62 -0.72 -8.30
C CYS A 140 14.38 -1.82 -7.54
N ASP A 141 15.70 -1.76 -7.63
CA ASP A 141 16.68 -2.65 -7.01
C ASP A 141 17.09 -2.20 -5.60
N ASP A 142 16.63 -1.04 -5.14
CA ASP A 142 16.85 -0.58 -3.77
C ASP A 142 15.85 -1.21 -2.79
N LEU A 143 14.76 -1.82 -3.27
CA LEU A 143 13.80 -2.58 -2.46
C LEU A 143 14.39 -3.93 -2.01
N ARG A 144 13.99 -4.39 -0.83
CA ARG A 144 14.43 -5.65 -0.20
C ARG A 144 13.28 -6.64 -0.15
N ASP A 145 13.46 -7.80 -0.78
CA ASP A 145 12.45 -8.87 -0.85
C ASP A 145 11.01 -8.40 -1.14
N PRO A 146 10.80 -7.57 -2.19
CA PRO A 146 9.49 -6.99 -2.44
C PRO A 146 8.50 -8.01 -3.00
N VAL A 147 7.23 -7.87 -2.63
CA VAL A 147 6.12 -8.54 -3.31
C VAL A 147 5.68 -7.66 -4.48
N GLU A 148 5.64 -8.24 -5.67
CA GLU A 148 5.04 -7.58 -6.82
C GLU A 148 3.53 -7.74 -6.80
N LEU A 149 2.74 -6.67 -6.91
CA LEU A 149 1.29 -6.70 -7.16
C LEU A 149 0.98 -6.22 -8.58
N ASN A 150 -0.08 -6.76 -9.19
CA ASN A 150 -0.53 -6.38 -10.52
C ASN A 150 -2.06 -6.51 -10.67
N GLY A 151 -2.64 -5.75 -11.59
CA GLY A 151 -4.08 -5.48 -11.67
C GLY A 151 -4.87 -6.74 -11.90
N VAL A 152 -4.34 -7.62 -12.74
CA VAL A 152 -4.90 -8.94 -13.03
C VAL A 152 -5.12 -9.77 -11.76
N ALA A 153 -4.38 -9.52 -10.68
CA ALA A 153 -4.64 -10.13 -9.38
C ALA A 153 -6.07 -9.87 -8.95
N PHE A 154 -6.46 -8.62 -9.04
CA PHE A 154 -7.68 -8.08 -8.46
C PHE A 154 -8.88 -8.19 -9.42
N GLY A 155 -8.81 -9.15 -10.36
CA GLY A 155 -9.82 -9.37 -11.39
C GLY A 155 -9.87 -8.28 -12.46
N GLU A 156 -8.83 -7.45 -12.55
CA GLU A 156 -8.80 -6.34 -13.50
C GLU A 156 -8.24 -6.77 -14.86
N ARG A 157 -8.70 -6.09 -15.92
CA ARG A 157 -8.24 -6.34 -17.29
C ARG A 157 -6.96 -5.58 -17.67
N TYR A 158 -6.38 -4.82 -16.74
CA TYR A 158 -5.17 -4.06 -16.99
C TYR A 158 -3.93 -4.70 -16.37
N VAL A 159 -2.79 -4.54 -17.04
CA VAL A 159 -1.47 -4.83 -16.47
C VAL A 159 -0.88 -3.56 -15.88
N TYR A 160 -0.73 -3.54 -14.55
CA TYR A 160 -0.09 -2.46 -13.81
C TYR A 160 0.69 -3.03 -12.63
N ARG A 161 1.99 -3.26 -12.83
CA ARG A 161 2.86 -3.93 -11.87
C ARG A 161 3.51 -2.91 -10.94
N ARG A 162 3.60 -3.24 -9.65
CA ARG A 162 4.23 -2.46 -8.58
C ARG A 162 4.85 -3.35 -7.52
N LEU A 163 5.97 -2.93 -6.96
CA LEU A 163 6.73 -3.66 -5.96
C LEU A 163 6.47 -3.07 -4.58
N PHE A 164 6.28 -3.93 -3.59
CA PHE A 164 6.00 -3.57 -2.20
C PHE A 164 6.97 -4.28 -1.28
N GLU A 165 7.85 -3.52 -0.64
CA GLU A 165 8.62 -3.98 0.52
C GLU A 165 7.84 -3.66 1.79
N THR A 166 7.71 -4.62 2.70
CA THR A 166 6.95 -4.48 3.95
C THR A 166 7.75 -5.03 5.14
N SER A 167 7.56 -4.46 6.34
CA SER A 167 8.09 -5.04 7.60
C SER A 167 7.31 -6.26 8.08
N PHE A 168 6.12 -6.49 7.53
CA PHE A 168 5.23 -7.60 7.85
C PHE A 168 5.07 -8.56 6.66
N ASP A 169 4.55 -9.76 6.94
CA ASP A 169 4.30 -10.77 5.92
C ASP A 169 3.21 -10.31 4.94
N LEU A 170 3.61 -9.92 3.74
CA LEU A 170 2.70 -9.73 2.62
C LEU A 170 2.70 -11.00 1.76
N PRO A 171 1.55 -11.69 1.57
CA PRO A 171 1.49 -12.88 0.74
C PRO A 171 1.73 -12.54 -0.73
N GLU A 172 2.47 -13.41 -1.42
CA GLU A 172 2.49 -13.42 -2.86
C GLU A 172 1.16 -13.98 -3.37
N TRP A 173 0.75 -13.53 -4.55
CA TRP A 173 -0.43 -14.01 -5.23
C TRP A 173 0.04 -14.80 -6.44
N SER A 174 -0.53 -15.97 -6.64
CA SER A 174 -0.30 -16.77 -7.85
C SER A 174 -1.48 -16.59 -8.78
N VAL A 175 -1.69 -15.40 -9.33
CA VAL A 175 -2.70 -15.28 -10.37
C VAL A 175 -2.09 -15.66 -11.69
N ARG A 176 -2.50 -16.84 -12.15
CA ARG A 176 -2.59 -17.07 -13.58
C ARG A 176 -3.72 -16.16 -14.05
N ALA A 177 -3.38 -15.12 -14.80
CA ALA A 177 -4.38 -14.55 -15.71
C ALA A 177 -4.99 -15.73 -16.47
N ASP A 178 -6.31 -15.77 -16.58
CA ASP A 178 -6.93 -16.74 -17.49
C ASP A 178 -6.23 -16.57 -18.85
N PRO A 179 -5.68 -17.64 -19.45
CA PRO A 179 -5.03 -17.54 -20.76
C PRO A 179 -5.93 -16.89 -21.83
N GLU A 180 -7.26 -16.92 -21.64
CA GLU A 180 -8.24 -16.28 -22.52
C GLU A 180 -8.61 -14.84 -22.09
N GLN A 181 -8.16 -14.37 -20.93
CA GLN A 181 -8.38 -13.00 -20.48
C GLN A 181 -7.55 -12.04 -21.31
N GLU A 182 -8.23 -11.28 -22.17
CA GLU A 182 -7.62 -10.17 -22.88
C GLU A 182 -7.19 -9.09 -21.88
N THR A 183 -5.88 -8.83 -21.81
CA THR A 183 -5.31 -7.79 -20.95
C THR A 183 -4.81 -6.62 -21.76
N VAL A 184 -5.00 -5.41 -21.26
CA VAL A 184 -4.44 -4.19 -21.84
C VAL A 184 -3.35 -3.61 -20.93
N PRO A 185 -2.27 -3.02 -21.48
CA PRO A 185 -1.39 -2.19 -20.68
C PRO A 185 -2.20 -1.06 -20.03
N MET A 186 -1.95 -0.77 -18.75
CA MET A 186 -2.68 0.30 -18.07
C MET A 186 -2.58 1.65 -18.80
N ASP A 187 -1.44 1.94 -19.43
CA ASP A 187 -1.24 3.19 -20.20
C ASP A 187 -2.11 3.28 -21.47
N SER A 188 -2.74 2.19 -21.88
CA SER A 188 -3.71 2.13 -22.99
C SER A 188 -5.16 2.33 -22.53
N VAL A 189 -5.41 2.41 -21.22
CA VAL A 189 -6.73 2.69 -20.63
C VAL A 189 -7.00 4.20 -20.71
N GLY A 190 -8.23 4.59 -21.06
CA GLY A 190 -8.61 6.00 -21.14
C GLY A 190 -8.55 6.72 -19.78
N GLU A 191 -8.16 7.99 -19.76
CA GLU A 191 -7.88 8.79 -18.55
C GLU A 191 -8.98 8.74 -17.47
N LYS A 192 -10.26 8.81 -17.86
CA LYS A 192 -11.39 8.71 -16.92
C LYS A 192 -11.51 7.31 -16.29
N GLU A 193 -11.27 6.27 -17.07
CA GLU A 193 -11.27 4.89 -16.57
C GLU A 193 -10.05 4.64 -15.69
N TYR A 194 -8.90 5.23 -16.04
CA TYR A 194 -7.68 5.25 -15.26
C TYR A 194 -7.91 5.83 -13.86
N ALA A 195 -8.47 7.04 -13.78
CA ALA A 195 -8.76 7.68 -12.49
C ALA A 195 -9.75 6.87 -11.65
N ARG A 196 -10.76 6.24 -12.27
CA ARG A 196 -11.72 5.40 -11.54
C ARG A 196 -11.06 4.17 -10.93
N VAL A 197 -10.25 3.47 -11.71
CA VAL A 197 -9.50 2.28 -11.27
C VAL A 197 -8.55 2.59 -10.13
N LYS A 198 -7.94 3.78 -10.16
CA LYS A 198 -7.03 4.22 -9.10
C LYS A 198 -7.73 4.68 -7.82
N GLY A 199 -9.05 4.88 -7.85
CA GLY A 199 -9.77 5.54 -6.76
C GLY A 199 -9.61 7.07 -6.77
N THR A 200 -8.95 7.64 -7.78
CA THR A 200 -8.64 9.07 -7.89
C THR A 200 -9.64 9.86 -8.75
N HIS A 201 -10.71 9.21 -9.25
CA HIS A 201 -11.75 9.85 -10.08
C HIS A 201 -12.47 11.04 -9.45
N PHE A 202 -12.39 11.20 -8.13
CA PHE A 202 -12.92 12.37 -7.43
C PHE A 202 -11.98 13.58 -7.50
N ALA A 203 -10.69 13.37 -7.80
CA ALA A 203 -9.66 14.39 -7.87
C ALA A 203 -9.57 14.96 -9.28
N THR A 204 -10.53 15.82 -9.62
CA THR A 204 -10.72 16.38 -10.97
C THR A 204 -9.63 17.32 -11.43
N GLU A 205 -8.82 17.80 -10.50
CA GLU A 205 -7.74 18.76 -10.66
C GLU A 205 -6.36 18.11 -10.87
N TRP A 206 -6.28 16.77 -10.81
CA TRP A 206 -5.04 16.04 -11.04
C TRP A 206 -4.69 16.01 -12.52
N ASP A 207 -3.40 16.13 -12.81
CA ASP A 207 -2.90 15.93 -14.16
C ASP A 207 -2.72 14.45 -14.52
N LYS A 208 -2.42 14.19 -15.80
CA LYS A 208 -2.21 12.84 -16.32
C LYS A 208 -1.04 12.10 -15.67
N THR A 209 -0.01 12.83 -15.26
CA THR A 209 1.18 12.26 -14.64
C THR A 209 0.85 11.82 -13.21
N GLU A 210 0.16 12.67 -12.46
CA GLU A 210 -0.33 12.37 -11.10
C GLU A 210 -1.25 11.15 -11.09
N ILE A 211 -2.21 11.10 -12.01
CA ILE A 211 -3.12 9.94 -12.16
C ILE A 211 -2.36 8.65 -12.50
N ARG A 212 -1.32 8.72 -13.34
CA ARG A 212 -0.49 7.56 -13.75
C ARG A 212 0.42 7.04 -12.64
N ALA A 213 0.96 7.96 -11.84
CA ALA A 213 1.81 7.65 -10.71
C ALA A 213 1.03 7.01 -9.56
N ALA A 214 -0.24 7.37 -9.38
CA ALA A 214 -1.09 6.92 -8.30
C ALA A 214 -1.14 5.40 -8.15
N ILE A 215 -1.01 4.91 -6.91
CA ILE A 215 -1.19 3.50 -6.59
C ILE A 215 -2.68 3.16 -6.59
N PRO A 216 -3.12 2.06 -7.22
CA PRO A 216 -4.52 1.69 -7.17
C PRO A 216 -4.98 1.47 -5.73
N GLY A 217 -6.12 2.04 -5.34
CA GLY A 217 -6.68 1.87 -3.99
C GLY A 217 -6.85 0.39 -3.59
N LYS A 218 -7.15 -0.51 -4.54
CA LYS A 218 -7.20 -1.96 -4.28
C LYS A 218 -5.87 -2.54 -3.78
N TYR A 219 -4.74 -2.03 -4.27
CA TYR A 219 -3.42 -2.50 -3.84
C TYR A 219 -3.14 -1.98 -2.44
N VAL A 220 -3.46 -0.71 -2.19
CA VAL A 220 -3.34 -0.09 -0.87
C VAL A 220 -4.17 -0.89 0.14
N ALA A 221 -5.46 -1.10 -0.11
CA ALA A 221 -6.33 -1.88 0.78
C ALA A 221 -5.81 -3.30 1.03
N TYR A 222 -5.29 -3.99 0.01
CA TYR A 222 -4.67 -5.30 0.17
C TYR A 222 -3.45 -5.26 1.11
N VAL A 223 -2.53 -4.32 0.90
CA VAL A 223 -1.34 -4.20 1.75
C VAL A 223 -1.73 -3.84 3.19
N LEU A 224 -2.64 -2.87 3.37
CA LEU A 224 -3.11 -2.45 4.70
C LEU A 224 -3.81 -3.59 5.45
N SER A 225 -4.57 -4.45 4.76
CA SER A 225 -5.26 -5.60 5.38
C SER A 225 -4.32 -6.65 5.99
N HIS A 226 -3.04 -6.63 5.63
CA HIS A 226 -2.01 -7.52 6.18
C HIS A 226 -1.14 -6.84 7.25
N CYS A 227 -1.32 -5.55 7.49
CA CYS A 227 -0.53 -4.82 8.46
C CYS A 227 -0.99 -5.18 9.89
N PRO A 228 -0.11 -5.73 10.75
CA PRO A 228 -0.50 -6.23 12.07
C PRO A 228 -0.85 -5.14 13.08
N THR A 229 -0.50 -3.88 12.80
CA THR A 229 -0.83 -2.72 13.65
C THR A 229 -2.13 -2.05 13.27
N LEU A 230 -2.77 -2.49 12.17
CA LEU A 230 -4.06 -1.97 11.71
C LEU A 230 -5.20 -2.95 12.08
N PRO A 231 -6.44 -2.45 12.22
CA PRO A 231 -7.60 -3.31 12.41
C PRO A 231 -7.79 -4.23 11.19
N ALA A 232 -8.59 -5.28 11.35
CA ALA A 232 -8.95 -6.12 10.21
C ALA A 232 -9.70 -5.29 9.15
N ILE A 233 -9.11 -5.16 7.97
CA ILE A 233 -9.68 -4.45 6.83
C ILE A 233 -10.24 -5.49 5.85
N GLU A 234 -11.46 -5.28 5.36
CA GLU A 234 -12.00 -6.12 4.29
C GLU A 234 -11.14 -5.97 3.02
N VAL A 235 -10.61 -7.07 2.52
CA VAL A 235 -9.88 -7.09 1.26
C VAL A 235 -10.87 -6.90 0.11
N PRO A 236 -10.64 -5.95 -0.82
CA PRO A 236 -11.46 -5.84 -2.01
C PRO A 236 -11.44 -7.16 -2.78
N GLY A 237 -12.60 -7.78 -2.93
CA GLY A 237 -12.73 -9.12 -3.50
C GLY A 237 -12.11 -9.27 -4.90
N GLY A 238 -11.71 -10.51 -5.20
CA GLY A 238 -11.21 -10.99 -6.48
C GLY A 238 -10.95 -12.51 -6.39
N ASN A 239 -10.85 -13.21 -7.51
CA ASN A 239 -10.54 -14.65 -7.56
C ASN A 239 -9.06 -14.91 -7.23
N VAL A 240 -8.57 -14.42 -6.08
CA VAL A 240 -7.16 -14.49 -5.70
C VAL A 240 -6.92 -15.68 -4.79
N GLU A 241 -6.16 -16.66 -5.28
CA GLU A 241 -5.51 -17.63 -4.41
C GLU A 241 -4.20 -17.03 -3.89
N TYR A 242 -4.13 -16.82 -2.59
CA TYR A 242 -2.92 -16.37 -1.90
C TYR A 242 -1.96 -17.53 -1.74
N ARG A 243 -0.69 -17.32 -2.10
CA ARG A 243 0.37 -18.27 -1.79
C ARG A 243 1.19 -17.73 -0.62
N LYS A 244 1.20 -18.48 0.48
CA LYS A 244 2.12 -18.19 1.59
C LYS A 244 3.55 -18.29 1.06
N ARG A 245 4.39 -17.26 1.32
CA ARG A 245 5.83 -17.31 1.02
C ARG A 245 6.41 -18.58 1.64
N GLY A 246 7.11 -19.36 0.82
CA GLY A 246 7.43 -20.75 1.14
C GLY A 246 8.30 -20.89 2.40
N ALA A 247 7.83 -21.66 3.37
CA ALA A 247 8.75 -22.48 4.15
C ALA A 247 9.42 -23.45 3.16
N GLY A 248 10.75 -23.43 3.07
CA GLY A 248 11.48 -24.25 2.11
C GLY A 248 11.12 -25.74 2.22
N GLY A 249 11.09 -26.43 1.08
CA GLY A 249 11.12 -27.89 1.06
C GLY A 249 10.36 -28.56 -0.08
N GLY A 250 11.12 -29.16 -1.00
CA GLY A 250 10.79 -30.46 -1.56
C GLY A 250 9.91 -30.48 -2.80
N ASN A 251 10.51 -30.86 -3.93
CA ASN A 251 9.82 -31.60 -4.97
C ASN A 251 9.11 -32.81 -4.33
N ALA A 252 7.81 -32.72 -4.12
CA ALA A 252 6.97 -33.89 -3.94
C ALA A 252 6.41 -34.25 -5.31
N SER A 253 7.10 -35.21 -5.96
CA SER A 253 6.52 -35.98 -7.04
C SER A 253 5.17 -36.52 -6.59
N LEU A 254 4.08 -36.11 -7.25
CA LEU A 254 2.77 -36.74 -7.10
C LEU A 254 2.87 -38.17 -7.65
N GLY A 255 3.09 -39.12 -6.74
CA GLY A 255 2.84 -40.52 -6.99
C GLY A 255 1.36 -40.71 -7.30
N SER A 256 1.05 -41.30 -8.45
CA SER A 256 -0.30 -41.67 -8.83
C SER A 256 -0.84 -42.72 -7.85
N PHE A 257 -1.97 -42.45 -7.22
CA PHE A 257 -2.81 -43.47 -6.63
C PHE A 257 -4.26 -43.28 -7.11
N GLY A 258 -4.86 -44.40 -7.53
CA GLY A 258 -6.23 -44.55 -8.02
C GLY A 258 -6.24 -44.96 -9.50
N GLY A 259 -6.45 -46.21 -9.92
CA GLY A 259 -7.14 -47.34 -9.31
C GLY A 259 -8.49 -47.55 -10.00
N GLY A 260 -8.64 -48.68 -10.70
CA GLY A 260 -9.96 -49.23 -11.04
C GLY A 260 -10.10 -49.85 -12.44
N ALA A 261 -9.93 -51.17 -12.52
CA ALA A 261 -10.91 -52.18 -12.98
C ALA A 261 -10.19 -53.50 -13.30
#